data_AF-A0A7S0H6G2-F1
#
_entry.id   AF-A0A7S0H6G2-F1
#
_cell.length_a   1.000
_cell.length_b   1.000
_cell.length_c   1.000
_cell.angle_alpha   90.00
_cell.angle_beta   90.00
_cell.angle_gamma   90.00
#
_symmetry.space_group_name_H-M   'P 1'
#
loop_
_entity.id
_entity.type
_entity.pdbx_description
1 polymer ?
#
loop_
_entity_poly.entity_id
_entity_poly.type
_entity_poly.pdbx_seq_one_letter_code
_entity_poly.pdbx_strand_id
1 'polypeptide(L)'
;VKMVRCARLLPMLAFIPAVHSFAISLQGCRMLTARPGLLRARERHVCSQRMSDGSAEQRLSVTGTVYDGPSGSPEVVLFTKADCTLCDKVKAVLKECKDSHPHSLSQVDITDPEHENWWKRYKYDIPVLHLNGMYWTKHKLDMAAAQEAIEAAKIGSFKQQRGEPDASRLEH
;
A
#
# COMPACT_ATOMS: atom_id res chain seq x y z
N VAL A 1 26.02 -14.10 -45.41
CA VAL A 1 27.20 -14.29 -44.54
C VAL A 1 26.77 -15.16 -43.36
N LYS A 2 27.41 -16.31 -43.18
CA LYS A 2 27.03 -17.42 -42.27
C LYS A 2 27.53 -17.20 -40.83
N MET A 3 26.83 -17.82 -39.88
CA MET A 3 27.25 -18.20 -38.50
C MET A 3 27.44 -17.02 -37.53
N VAL A 4 26.98 -17.06 -36.28
CA VAL A 4 27.38 -17.98 -35.18
C VAL A 4 26.19 -18.18 -34.22
N ARG A 5 25.56 -19.38 -34.17
CA ARG A 5 25.63 -20.38 -33.07
C ARG A 5 25.68 -19.82 -31.64
N CYS A 6 24.64 -20.08 -30.85
CA CYS A 6 24.87 -20.70 -29.54
C CYS A 6 23.63 -21.51 -29.12
N ALA A 7 23.74 -22.82 -29.33
CA ALA A 7 22.87 -23.81 -28.72
C ALA A 7 23.33 -24.03 -27.27
N ARG A 8 22.39 -24.10 -26.33
CA ARG A 8 22.48 -25.06 -25.23
C ARG A 8 21.06 -25.49 -24.85
N LEU A 9 20.91 -26.80 -24.92
CA LEU A 9 19.67 -27.55 -24.94
C LEU A 9 19.80 -28.58 -23.80
N LEU A 10 18.77 -28.63 -22.94
CA LEU A 10 18.33 -29.76 -22.09
C LEU A 10 19.25 -30.19 -20.91
N PRO A 11 18.78 -31.07 -19.99
CA PRO A 11 17.51 -31.06 -19.24
C PRO A 11 17.66 -31.53 -17.75
N MET A 12 16.52 -31.58 -17.04
CA MET A 12 16.13 -32.58 -16.02
C MET A 12 17.12 -32.95 -14.89
N LEU A 13 16.68 -32.78 -13.63
CA LEU A 13 16.40 -33.92 -12.75
C LEU A 13 15.79 -33.45 -11.41
N ALA A 14 14.67 -34.08 -11.08
CA ALA A 14 13.97 -34.00 -9.82
C ALA A 14 14.77 -34.68 -8.68
N PHE A 15 14.60 -34.23 -7.43
CA PHE A 15 14.68 -35.13 -6.28
C PHE A 15 13.80 -34.62 -5.13
N ILE A 16 12.82 -35.44 -4.77
CA ILE A 16 11.89 -35.32 -3.64
C ILE A 16 12.48 -36.11 -2.46
N PRO A 17 12.37 -35.61 -1.22
CA PRO A 17 11.74 -36.41 -0.16
C PRO A 17 10.77 -35.53 0.65
N ALA A 18 9.46 -35.79 0.71
CA ALA A 18 8.79 -36.89 1.39
C ALA A 18 9.18 -37.05 2.88
N VAL A 19 8.19 -36.71 3.73
CA VAL A 19 7.86 -37.23 5.06
C VAL A 19 8.77 -36.89 6.25
N HIS A 20 8.24 -36.08 7.17
CA HIS A 20 8.31 -36.39 8.59
C HIS A 20 6.99 -35.99 9.27
N SER A 21 6.24 -37.04 9.62
CA SER A 21 5.13 -37.01 10.57
C SER A 21 5.53 -36.27 11.84
N PHE A 22 4.77 -35.25 12.23
CA PHE A 22 4.74 -34.81 13.62
C PHE A 22 3.40 -35.18 14.23
N ALA A 23 3.50 -36.03 15.24
CA ALA A 23 2.43 -36.72 15.89
C ALA A 23 1.49 -35.76 16.64
N ILE A 24 0.23 -36.12 16.52
CA ILE A 24 -0.93 -35.66 17.27
C ILE A 24 -0.69 -35.92 18.76
N SER A 25 -0.87 -34.91 19.62
CA SER A 25 -1.02 -35.10 21.06
C SER A 25 -2.36 -34.53 21.51
N LEU A 26 -3.34 -35.44 21.63
CA LEU A 26 -4.60 -35.21 22.34
C LEU A 26 -4.37 -35.49 23.83
N GLN A 27 -4.51 -34.46 24.65
CA GLN A 27 -4.90 -34.54 26.06
C GLN A 27 -5.98 -33.45 26.18
N GLY A 28 -7.21 -33.68 26.63
CA GLY A 28 -7.71 -34.62 27.62
C GLY A 28 -8.65 -33.80 28.50
N CYS A 29 -9.94 -34.17 28.51
CA CYS A 29 -11.06 -33.46 29.11
C CYS A 29 -10.83 -32.91 30.53
N ARG A 30 -11.41 -31.74 30.82
CA ARG A 30 -12.10 -31.54 32.10
C ARG A 30 -13.37 -30.72 31.93
N MET A 31 -14.48 -31.43 31.92
CA MET A 31 -15.83 -30.92 32.04
C MET A 31 -16.00 -30.42 33.48
N LEU A 32 -16.26 -29.13 33.66
CA LEU A 32 -16.74 -28.59 34.93
C LEU A 32 -18.17 -28.09 34.73
N THR A 33 -19.00 -28.70 35.56
CA THR A 33 -20.45 -28.63 35.64
C THR A 33 -20.97 -27.23 35.96
N ALA A 34 -22.07 -26.88 35.30
CA ALA A 34 -22.89 -25.71 35.59
C ALA A 34 -23.48 -25.72 37.01
N ARG A 35 -23.59 -24.53 37.62
CA ARG A 35 -24.62 -24.23 38.62
C ARG A 35 -25.40 -22.97 38.17
N PRO A 36 -26.74 -23.00 38.22
CA PRO A 36 -27.58 -21.85 37.89
C PRO A 36 -27.85 -21.00 39.15
N GLY A 37 -27.85 -19.69 38.96
CA GLY A 37 -28.34 -18.68 39.90
C GLY A 37 -28.36 -17.36 39.14
N LEU A 38 -29.48 -16.99 38.53
CA LEU A 38 -30.49 -16.13 39.15
C LEU A 38 -29.85 -14.86 39.72
N LEU A 39 -29.90 -13.74 39.00
CA LEU A 39 -30.79 -12.62 39.32
C LEU A 39 -30.54 -11.43 38.36
N ARG A 40 -31.66 -10.87 37.93
CA ARG A 40 -31.92 -9.54 37.35
C ARG A 40 -30.84 -8.48 37.59
N ALA A 41 -30.55 -7.70 36.56
CA ALA A 41 -30.88 -6.27 36.56
C ALA A 41 -30.77 -5.70 35.14
N ARG A 42 -31.89 -5.13 34.72
CA ARG A 42 -32.01 -4.19 33.61
C ARG A 42 -31.41 -2.88 34.09
N GLU A 43 -30.32 -2.44 33.47
CA GLU A 43 -29.92 -1.04 33.55
C GLU A 43 -29.66 -0.50 32.15
N ARG A 44 -30.53 0.44 31.79
CA ARG A 44 -30.43 1.26 30.59
C ARG A 44 -29.18 2.11 30.76
N HIS A 45 -28.08 1.70 30.15
CA HIS A 45 -26.96 2.61 29.92
C HIS A 45 -27.37 3.57 28.80
N VAL A 46 -28.03 4.65 29.21
CA VAL A 46 -27.95 5.91 28.49
C VAL A 46 -26.49 6.34 28.58
N CYS A 47 -25.70 6.00 27.55
CA CYS A 47 -24.43 6.69 27.37
C CYS A 47 -24.77 8.10 26.91
N SER A 48 -24.92 8.99 27.89
CA SER A 48 -24.88 10.43 27.70
C SER A 48 -23.49 10.78 27.18
N GLN A 49 -23.29 10.66 25.87
CA GLN A 49 -22.17 11.30 25.21
C GLN A 49 -22.55 12.76 25.00
N ARG A 50 -22.07 13.54 25.96
CA ARG A 50 -21.65 14.93 25.86
C ARG A 50 -21.57 15.42 24.41
N MET A 51 -22.56 16.21 24.00
CA MET A 51 -22.41 17.17 22.91
C MET A 51 -21.24 18.07 23.30
N SER A 52 -20.11 17.92 22.61
CA SER A 52 -19.02 18.89 22.71
C SER A 52 -19.15 19.83 21.53
N ASP A 53 -19.38 21.08 21.93
CA ASP A 53 -19.18 22.36 21.27
C ASP A 53 -18.34 22.35 19.98
N GLY A 54 -18.77 23.18 19.01
CA GLY A 54 -18.27 23.20 17.64
C GLY A 54 -16.75 23.21 17.52
N SER A 55 -16.21 22.12 16.99
CA SER A 55 -14.94 22.14 16.28
C SER A 55 -15.28 21.99 14.80
N ALA A 56 -14.73 22.87 13.97
CA ALA A 56 -14.82 22.82 12.51
C ALA A 56 -14.70 21.37 12.02
N GLU A 57 -15.42 20.99 10.96
CA GLU A 57 -15.17 19.74 10.23
C GLU A 57 -13.65 19.52 10.13
N GLN A 58 -13.10 18.66 10.98
CA GLN A 58 -11.73 18.21 10.83
C GLN A 58 -11.79 17.28 9.63
N ARG A 59 -11.55 17.86 8.46
CA ARG A 59 -11.20 17.13 7.25
C ARG A 59 -10.10 16.16 7.65
N LEU A 60 -10.47 14.89 7.83
CA LEU A 60 -9.52 13.87 8.26
C LEU A 60 -8.48 13.76 7.15
N SER A 61 -7.25 14.17 7.45
CA SER A 61 -6.13 14.01 6.54
C SER A 61 -6.05 12.56 6.09
N VAL A 62 -5.83 12.35 4.79
CA VAL A 62 -5.58 11.01 4.27
C VAL A 62 -4.09 10.63 4.37
N THR A 63 -3.22 11.44 4.97
CA THR A 63 -1.79 11.14 5.10
C THR A 63 -1.54 9.91 5.97
N GLY A 64 -0.73 8.96 5.49
CA GLY A 64 -0.34 7.76 6.25
C GLY A 64 0.16 6.60 5.40
N THR A 65 0.62 5.54 6.06
CA THR A 65 1.04 4.29 5.40
C THR A 65 -0.18 3.43 5.08
N VAL A 66 -0.34 3.03 3.81
CA VAL A 66 -1.43 2.16 3.35
C VAL A 66 -1.09 0.69 3.62
N TYR A 67 0.13 0.28 3.28
CA TYR A 67 0.69 -1.03 3.63
C TYR A 67 2.21 -1.00 3.59
N ASP A 68 2.80 -1.85 4.42
CA ASP A 68 4.24 -2.09 4.39
C ASP A 68 4.57 -3.33 3.54
N GLY A 69 5.74 -3.28 2.91
CA GLY A 69 6.38 -4.37 2.20
C GLY A 69 7.54 -4.98 3.01
N PRO A 70 8.12 -6.09 2.56
CA PRO A 70 9.28 -6.68 3.21
C PRO A 70 10.49 -5.72 3.20
N SER A 71 11.40 -5.90 4.15
CA SER A 71 12.63 -5.11 4.24
C SER A 71 13.43 -5.15 2.93
N GLY A 72 13.79 -3.98 2.41
CA GLY A 72 14.50 -3.84 1.13
C GLY A 72 13.58 -3.84 -0.10
N SER A 73 12.26 -3.80 0.08
CA SER A 73 11.33 -3.51 -1.01
C SER A 73 11.28 -1.99 -1.32
N PRO A 74 10.94 -1.60 -2.56
CA PRO A 74 10.89 -0.20 -2.93
C PRO A 74 9.70 0.50 -2.24
N GLU A 75 9.89 1.77 -1.91
CA GLU A 75 8.88 2.62 -1.29
C GLU A 75 8.15 3.43 -2.34
N VAL A 76 6.83 3.27 -2.43
CA VAL A 76 5.94 4.07 -3.28
C VAL A 76 5.25 5.12 -2.42
N VAL A 77 5.34 6.38 -2.82
CA VAL A 77 4.62 7.49 -2.19
C VAL A 77 3.60 8.05 -3.18
N LEU A 78 2.33 8.06 -2.78
CA LEU A 78 1.21 8.60 -3.53
C LEU A 78 0.79 9.96 -2.97
N PHE A 79 0.98 11.02 -3.73
CA PHE A 79 0.44 12.34 -3.44
C PHE A 79 -1.02 12.41 -3.90
N THR A 80 -1.93 12.64 -2.96
CA THR A 80 -3.39 12.61 -3.15
C THR A 80 -4.05 13.72 -2.35
N LYS A 81 -5.37 13.85 -2.47
CA LYS A 81 -6.22 14.64 -1.58
C LYS A 81 -7.43 13.82 -1.12
N ALA A 82 -8.16 14.31 -0.12
CA ALA A 82 -9.48 13.80 0.22
C ALA A 82 -10.43 13.77 -1.00
N ASP A 83 -11.19 12.68 -1.14
CA ASP A 83 -12.20 12.50 -2.19
C ASP A 83 -11.65 12.55 -3.64
N CYS A 84 -10.55 11.84 -3.91
CA CYS A 84 -9.93 11.75 -5.23
C CYS A 84 -10.19 10.41 -5.93
N THR A 85 -11.18 10.37 -6.84
CA THR A 85 -11.55 9.16 -7.59
C THR A 85 -10.44 8.60 -8.50
N LEU A 86 -9.57 9.45 -9.05
CA LEU A 86 -8.41 9.01 -9.84
C LEU A 86 -7.35 8.34 -8.96
N CYS A 87 -7.15 8.87 -7.76
CA CYS A 87 -6.20 8.37 -6.79
C CYS A 87 -6.61 6.97 -6.30
N ASP A 88 -7.92 6.70 -6.14
CA ASP A 88 -8.43 5.37 -5.79
C ASP A 88 -8.11 4.31 -6.84
N LYS A 89 -8.17 4.66 -8.13
CA LYS A 89 -7.80 3.73 -9.23
C LYS A 89 -6.31 3.37 -9.17
N VAL A 90 -5.45 4.36 -8.95
CA VAL A 90 -4.00 4.15 -8.81
C VAL A 90 -3.68 3.29 -7.59
N LYS A 91 -4.33 3.55 -6.44
CA LYS A 91 -4.19 2.72 -5.24
C LYS A 91 -4.62 1.28 -5.49
N ALA A 92 -5.70 1.05 -6.25
CA ALA A 92 -6.17 -0.29 -6.58
C ALA A 92 -5.14 -1.06 -7.43
N VAL A 93 -4.55 -0.42 -8.45
CA VAL A 93 -3.51 -1.00 -9.31
C VAL A 93 -2.27 -1.40 -8.49
N LEU A 94 -1.80 -0.51 -7.60
CA LEU A 94 -0.66 -0.81 -6.72
C LEU A 94 -0.98 -1.98 -5.76
N LYS A 95 -2.19 -2.01 -5.23
CA LYS A 95 -2.66 -3.09 -4.36
C LYS A 95 -2.73 -4.44 -5.08
N GLU A 96 -3.19 -4.46 -6.33
CA GLU A 96 -3.24 -5.67 -7.17
C GLU A 96 -1.83 -6.16 -7.52
N CYS A 97 -0.88 -5.25 -7.76
CA CYS A 97 0.52 -5.60 -8.01
C CYS A 97 1.27 -6.12 -6.77
N LYS A 98 0.77 -5.85 -5.56
CA LYS A 98 1.48 -6.11 -4.29
C LYS A 98 1.94 -7.55 -4.14
N ASP A 99 1.09 -8.52 -4.48
CA ASP A 99 1.40 -9.95 -4.32
C ASP A 99 2.49 -10.43 -5.28
N SER A 100 2.53 -9.91 -6.52
CA SER A 100 3.55 -10.27 -7.51
C SER A 100 4.85 -9.49 -7.32
N HIS A 101 4.74 -8.21 -6.95
CA HIS A 101 5.85 -7.28 -6.80
C HIS A 101 5.76 -6.60 -5.43
N PRO A 102 6.34 -7.20 -4.37
CA PRO A 102 6.25 -6.63 -3.03
C PRO A 102 6.94 -5.27 -2.95
N HIS A 103 6.24 -4.29 -2.38
CA HIS A 103 6.62 -2.89 -2.18
C HIS A 103 5.84 -2.29 -1.00
N SER A 104 6.31 -1.17 -0.46
CA SER A 104 5.57 -0.37 0.53
C SER A 104 4.78 0.73 -0.17
N LEU A 105 3.59 1.07 0.33
CA LEU A 105 2.78 2.17 -0.17
C LEU A 105 2.41 3.12 0.97
N SER A 106 2.83 4.37 0.83
CA SER A 106 2.45 5.49 1.67
C SER A 106 1.68 6.52 0.84
N GLN A 107 0.73 7.20 1.46
CA GLN A 107 -0.03 8.28 0.84
C GLN A 107 0.15 9.57 1.63
N VAL A 108 0.25 10.68 0.90
CA VAL A 108 0.45 12.02 1.44
C VAL A 108 -0.69 12.89 0.95
N ASP A 109 -1.47 13.45 1.88
CA ASP A 109 -2.51 14.43 1.58
C ASP A 109 -1.86 15.79 1.33
N ILE A 110 -1.88 16.23 0.08
CA ILE A 110 -1.31 17.52 -0.29
C ILE A 110 -2.14 18.70 0.25
N THR A 111 -3.35 18.47 0.77
CA THR A 111 -4.18 19.52 1.37
C THR A 111 -3.80 19.84 2.82
N ASP A 112 -2.93 19.04 3.43
CA ASP A 112 -2.46 19.30 4.79
C ASP A 112 -1.61 20.57 4.87
N PRO A 113 -1.74 21.37 5.95
CA PRO A 113 -0.95 22.58 6.13
C PRO A 113 0.56 22.28 6.22
N GLU A 114 0.93 21.08 6.70
CA GLU A 114 2.33 20.62 6.75
C GLU A 114 2.90 20.28 5.35
N HIS A 115 2.04 20.17 4.33
CA HIS A 115 2.37 19.73 2.98
C HIS A 115 2.10 20.81 1.91
N GLU A 116 2.05 22.08 2.30
CA GLU A 116 1.80 23.22 1.40
C GLU A 116 2.78 23.28 0.21
N ASN A 117 4.03 22.84 0.41
CA ASN A 117 5.01 22.76 -0.67
C ASN A 117 4.57 21.77 -1.76
N TRP A 118 3.97 20.63 -1.39
CA TRP A 118 3.43 19.67 -2.35
C TRP A 118 2.16 20.18 -3.01
N TRP A 119 1.31 20.90 -2.27
CA TRP A 119 0.15 21.59 -2.84
C TRP A 119 0.54 22.50 -3.99
N LYS A 120 1.50 23.40 -3.77
CA LYS A 120 1.96 24.37 -4.78
C LYS A 120 2.48 23.68 -6.05
N ARG A 121 3.10 22.51 -5.93
CA ARG A 121 3.69 21.78 -7.06
C ARG A 121 2.68 20.91 -7.80
N TYR A 122 1.83 20.18 -7.07
CA TYR A 122 1.04 19.06 -7.61
C TYR A 122 -0.48 19.28 -7.62
N LYS A 123 -1.01 20.41 -7.13
CA LYS A 123 -2.47 20.66 -7.04
C LYS A 123 -3.29 20.36 -8.30
N TYR A 124 -2.71 20.54 -9.49
CA TYR A 124 -3.37 20.30 -10.78
C TYR A 124 -3.06 18.93 -11.40
N ASP A 125 -2.13 18.19 -10.81
CA ASP A 125 -1.53 16.99 -11.41
C ASP A 125 -1.67 15.71 -10.57
N ILE A 126 -2.46 15.76 -9.49
CA ILE A 126 -2.75 14.58 -8.67
C ILE A 126 -3.58 13.53 -9.43
N PRO A 127 -3.35 12.23 -9.23
CA PRO A 127 -2.34 11.62 -8.37
C PRO A 127 -0.91 11.74 -8.92
N VAL A 128 0.07 12.00 -8.05
CA VAL A 128 1.51 11.93 -8.39
C VAL A 128 2.16 10.81 -7.60
N LEU A 129 3.01 10.03 -8.26
CA LEU A 129 3.72 8.90 -7.66
C LEU A 129 5.22 9.16 -7.61
N HIS A 130 5.80 8.94 -6.44
CA HIS A 130 7.23 8.81 -6.26
C HIS A 130 7.59 7.38 -5.92
N LEU A 131 8.76 6.94 -6.38
CA LEU A 131 9.33 5.63 -6.12
C LEU A 131 10.74 5.82 -5.57
N ASN A 132 10.98 5.38 -4.33
CA ASN A 132 12.22 5.63 -3.58
C ASN A 132 12.61 7.13 -3.57
N GLY A 133 11.63 8.01 -3.39
CA GLY A 133 11.82 9.46 -3.40
C GLY A 133 12.08 10.10 -4.77
N MET A 134 12.05 9.33 -5.86
CA MET A 134 12.18 9.84 -7.23
C MET A 134 10.82 9.95 -7.91
N TYR A 135 10.58 11.04 -8.64
CA TYR A 135 9.38 11.18 -9.47
C TYR A 135 9.27 10.06 -10.50
N TRP A 136 8.08 9.45 -10.53
CA TRP A 136 7.78 8.34 -11.42
C TRP A 136 6.71 8.69 -12.45
N THR A 137 5.48 8.96 -12.03
CA THR A 137 4.39 9.27 -12.98
C THR A 137 3.28 10.08 -12.31
N LYS A 138 2.35 10.59 -13.12
CA LYS A 138 1.18 11.36 -12.69
C LYS A 138 -0.09 10.94 -13.44
N HIS A 139 -1.25 11.28 -12.89
CA HIS A 139 -2.61 11.07 -13.43
C HIS A 139 -3.07 9.61 -13.60
N LYS A 140 -2.24 8.75 -14.19
CA LYS A 140 -2.59 7.38 -14.56
C LYS A 140 -1.44 6.44 -14.25
N LEU A 141 -1.82 5.24 -13.84
CA LEU A 141 -0.92 4.12 -13.65
C LEU A 141 -1.59 2.85 -14.18
N ASP A 142 -0.91 2.17 -15.10
CA ASP A 142 -1.31 0.87 -15.61
C ASP A 142 -0.55 -0.25 -14.88
N MET A 143 -1.15 -1.43 -14.83
CA MET A 143 -0.56 -2.61 -14.16
C MET A 143 0.84 -2.93 -14.70
N ALA A 144 1.01 -2.97 -16.02
CA ALA A 144 2.31 -3.28 -16.64
C ALA A 144 3.39 -2.25 -16.27
N ALA A 145 3.03 -0.96 -16.30
CA ALA A 145 3.94 0.11 -15.91
C ALA A 145 4.32 0.01 -14.42
N ALA A 146 3.36 -0.37 -13.56
CA ALA A 146 3.61 -0.55 -12.14
C ALA A 146 4.60 -1.68 -11.87
N GLN A 147 4.40 -2.82 -12.50
CA GLN A 147 5.28 -3.98 -12.39
C GLN A 147 6.71 -3.64 -12.86
N GLU A 148 6.84 -3.04 -14.05
CA GLU A 148 8.14 -2.66 -14.61
C GLU A 148 8.91 -1.70 -13.70
N ALA A 149 8.24 -0.66 -13.19
CA ALA A 149 8.90 0.33 -12.35
C ALA A 149 9.31 -0.24 -10.98
N ILE A 150 8.45 -1.04 -10.35
CA ILE A 150 8.74 -1.67 -9.06
C ILE A 150 9.89 -2.67 -9.22
N GLU A 151 9.91 -3.46 -10.30
CA GLU A 151 11.02 -4.36 -10.62
C GLU A 151 12.32 -3.57 -10.86
N ALA A 152 12.26 -2.51 -11.67
CA ALA A 152 13.41 -1.64 -11.92
C ALA A 152 13.95 -1.01 -10.63
N ALA A 153 13.08 -0.63 -9.70
CA ALA A 153 13.48 -0.07 -8.41
C ALA A 153 14.10 -1.11 -7.48
N LYS A 154 13.59 -2.35 -7.48
CA LYS A 154 14.19 -3.46 -6.76
C LYS A 154 15.63 -3.76 -7.19
N ILE A 155 15.90 -3.68 -8.50
CA ILE A 155 17.25 -3.89 -9.04
C ILE A 155 18.13 -2.63 -9.01
N GLY A 156 17.62 -1.50 -8.49
CA GLY A 156 18.33 -0.23 -8.41
C GLY A 156 18.54 0.47 -9.76
N SER A 157 17.82 0.06 -10.81
CA SER A 157 17.92 0.64 -12.17
C SER A 157 16.84 1.70 -12.44
N PHE A 158 15.93 1.93 -11.49
CA PHE A 158 14.89 2.94 -11.65
C PHE A 158 15.50 4.34 -11.77
N LYS A 159 15.07 5.07 -12.80
CA LYS A 159 15.48 6.45 -13.07
C LYS A 159 14.27 7.35 -12.97
N GLN A 160 14.47 8.52 -12.37
CA GLN A 160 13.46 9.57 -12.32
C GLN A 160 12.96 9.89 -13.74
N GLN A 161 11.65 9.88 -13.91
CA GLN A 161 11.03 10.22 -15.20
C GLN A 161 11.09 11.73 -15.43
N ARG A 162 11.03 12.15 -16.70
CA ARG A 162 10.99 13.58 -17.05
C ARG A 162 9.57 14.14 -16.88
N GLY A 163 9.47 15.46 -16.73
CA GLY A 163 8.18 16.16 -16.71
C GLY A 163 7.48 16.14 -15.36
N GLU A 164 8.25 16.16 -14.27
CA GLU A 164 7.71 16.42 -12.94
C GLU A 164 6.90 17.73 -12.94
N PRO A 165 5.64 17.72 -12.47
CA PRO A 165 4.83 18.93 -12.39
C PRO A 165 5.44 19.95 -11.42
N ASP A 166 5.34 21.22 -11.82
CA ASP A 166 5.74 22.34 -10.99
C ASP A 166 4.77 23.51 -11.22
N ALA A 167 3.56 23.38 -10.67
CA ALA A 167 2.52 24.39 -10.87
C ALA A 167 2.94 25.79 -10.33
N SER A 168 3.81 25.84 -9.32
CA SER A 168 4.43 27.07 -8.80
C SER A 168 5.08 27.96 -9.89
N ARG A 169 5.62 27.37 -10.96
CA ARG A 169 6.26 28.12 -12.04
C ARG A 169 5.26 28.89 -12.92
N LEU A 170 3.99 28.49 -12.93
CA LEU A 170 2.97 29.07 -13.82
C LEU A 170 2.22 30.26 -13.20
N GLU A 171 2.42 30.55 -11.92
CA GLU A 171 1.67 31.57 -11.17
C GLU A 171 2.43 32.89 -10.98
N HIS A 172 3.42 33.17 -11.84
CA HIS A 172 4.23 34.40 -11.82
C HIS A 172 3.88 35.37 -12.95
#